data_AF-A0A2W4M719-F1
#
_entry.id   AF-A0A2W4M719-F1
#
_cell.length_a   1.000
_cell.length_b   1.000
_cell.length_c   1.000
_cell.angle_alpha   90.00
_cell.angle_beta   90.00
_cell.angle_gamma   90.00
#
_symmetry.space_group_name_H-M   'P 1'
#
loop_
_entity.id
_entity.type
_entity.pdbx_description
1 polymer ?
#
loop_
_entity_poly.entity_id
_entity_poly.type
_entity_poly.pdbx_seq_one_letter_code
_entity_poly.pdbx_strand_id
1 'polypeptide(L)'
;MKKIMLIDGNSLMHRAFHALPPLMTSKGIHTNAVYGFVNMLMRIIKEESPDYIAVAFDRKAPTFRHKEYTEYKANRTRTPEELIGQFDLLKQILNAMNIRYVEKDGYEADDLLGSLSKKAEEAGLLTLIVTGDKDTLQLVSPKVRVMLTRRGISEMELYDQEKMMERFGIPPEAVPDMKGLMGDSSDNIPGVPGIGEKTALKLLREYGTLENLLENADALKGKLKENLIAYGEQAKNSKKLATIVRDVEVGIDLEELAFSEPNYEQLARIFRELEFYSLLEKLPRPQEISEPEKPSIWVSDAGQLEGLLAEVKEKKALGIVLETEGKSPLGLRLTGIGLSASGDNSYFVPEKALRENSGLKSA
;
A
#
# COMPACT_ATOMS: atom_id res chain seq x y z
N MET A 1 0.92 4.13 22.19
CA MET A 1 2.22 4.42 21.55
C MET A 1 1.94 4.65 20.08
N LYS A 2 2.53 5.68 19.45
CA LYS A 2 2.27 5.97 18.04
C LYS A 2 2.85 4.89 17.13
N LYS A 3 2.25 4.70 15.96
CA LYS A 3 2.57 3.64 15.00
C LYS A 3 2.98 4.22 13.65
N ILE A 4 4.06 3.72 13.08
CA ILE A 4 4.45 3.94 11.69
C ILE A 4 4.22 2.68 10.86
N MET A 5 3.66 2.85 9.66
CA MET A 5 3.54 1.79 8.66
C MET A 5 4.50 2.07 7.50
N LEU A 6 5.40 1.13 7.25
CA LEU A 6 6.41 1.21 6.18
C LEU A 6 6.10 0.15 5.13
N ILE A 7 5.96 0.55 3.88
CA ILE A 7 5.46 -0.34 2.83
C ILE A 7 6.52 -0.52 1.75
N ASP A 8 6.76 -1.76 1.37
CA ASP A 8 7.57 -2.10 0.21
C ASP A 8 6.75 -1.95 -1.09
N GLY A 9 6.97 -0.85 -1.79
CA GLY A 9 6.26 -0.51 -3.02
C GLY A 9 6.51 -1.52 -4.14
N ASN A 10 7.76 -1.94 -4.32
CA ASN A 10 8.18 -2.84 -5.39
C ASN A 10 7.59 -4.24 -5.19
N SER A 11 7.78 -4.82 -4.00
CA SER A 11 7.32 -6.17 -3.69
C SER A 11 5.80 -6.27 -3.79
N LEU A 12 5.07 -5.30 -3.23
CA LEU A 12 3.60 -5.31 -3.28
C LEU A 12 3.04 -5.06 -4.68
N MET A 13 3.69 -4.23 -5.51
CA MET A 13 3.31 -4.05 -6.92
C MET A 13 3.48 -5.34 -7.73
N HIS A 14 4.62 -6.03 -7.58
CA HIS A 14 4.85 -7.33 -8.22
C HIS A 14 3.84 -8.37 -7.74
N ARG A 15 3.55 -8.42 -6.43
CA ARG A 15 2.52 -9.31 -5.86
C ARG A 15 1.15 -9.05 -6.47
N ALA A 16 0.72 -7.78 -6.54
CA ALA A 16 -0.56 -7.41 -7.11
C ALA A 16 -0.65 -7.76 -8.61
N PHE A 17 0.42 -7.50 -9.37
CA PHE A 17 0.50 -7.81 -10.80
C PHE A 17 0.27 -9.29 -11.11
N HIS A 18 0.90 -10.18 -10.34
CA HIS A 18 0.79 -11.64 -10.56
C HIS A 18 -0.47 -12.26 -9.93
N ALA A 19 -1.05 -11.61 -8.92
CA ALA A 19 -2.23 -12.12 -8.22
C ALA A 19 -3.55 -11.81 -8.93
N LEU A 20 -3.60 -10.70 -9.66
CA LEU A 20 -4.80 -10.24 -10.35
C LEU A 20 -4.72 -10.54 -11.85
N PRO A 21 -5.86 -10.85 -12.50
CA PRO A 21 -5.88 -10.95 -13.96
C PRO A 21 -5.43 -9.63 -14.59
N PRO A 22 -4.91 -9.64 -15.84
CA PRO A 22 -4.63 -8.40 -16.56
C PRO A 22 -5.88 -7.53 -16.63
N LEU A 23 -5.79 -6.33 -16.09
CA LEU A 23 -6.82 -5.30 -16.15
C LEU A 23 -6.28 -4.15 -16.98
N MET A 24 -7.15 -3.56 -17.79
CA MET A 24 -6.80 -2.49 -18.70
C MET A 24 -7.97 -1.52 -18.83
N THR A 25 -7.67 -0.23 -18.88
CA THR A 25 -8.66 0.82 -19.16
C THR A 25 -9.14 0.76 -20.62
N SER A 26 -10.24 1.45 -20.93
CA SER A 26 -10.70 1.65 -22.32
C SER A 26 -9.65 2.28 -23.25
N LYS A 27 -8.64 2.98 -22.68
CA LYS A 27 -7.53 3.61 -23.40
C LYS A 27 -6.30 2.70 -23.58
N GLY A 28 -6.37 1.44 -23.16
CA GLY A 28 -5.27 0.50 -23.31
C GLY A 28 -4.20 0.56 -22.20
N ILE A 29 -4.46 1.28 -21.10
CA ILE A 29 -3.51 1.40 -19.98
C ILE A 29 -3.70 0.23 -19.02
N HIS A 30 -2.66 -0.56 -18.76
CA HIS A 30 -2.68 -1.63 -17.77
C HIS A 30 -2.80 -1.09 -16.34
N THR A 31 -3.64 -1.70 -15.51
CA THR A 31 -3.98 -1.18 -14.18
C THR A 31 -4.13 -2.22 -13.08
N ASN A 32 -3.91 -3.51 -13.38
CA ASN A 32 -4.09 -4.59 -12.41
C ASN A 32 -3.21 -4.47 -11.16
N ALA A 33 -1.93 -4.15 -11.32
CA ALA A 33 -0.99 -4.04 -10.22
C ALA A 33 -1.33 -2.87 -9.31
N VAL A 34 -1.53 -1.68 -9.89
CA VAL A 34 -1.86 -0.47 -9.12
C VAL A 34 -3.23 -0.59 -8.45
N TYR A 35 -4.24 -1.18 -9.11
CA TYR A 35 -5.54 -1.45 -8.49
C TYR A 35 -5.40 -2.37 -7.27
N GLY A 36 -4.66 -3.48 -7.42
CA GLY A 36 -4.43 -4.43 -6.34
C GLY A 36 -3.66 -3.82 -5.17
N PHE A 37 -2.62 -3.04 -5.47
CA PHE A 37 -1.84 -2.31 -4.46
C PHE A 37 -2.71 -1.34 -3.68
N VAL A 38 -3.47 -0.47 -4.36
CA VAL A 38 -4.30 0.55 -3.72
C VAL A 38 -5.41 -0.08 -2.87
N ASN A 39 -6.07 -1.12 -3.37
CA ASN A 39 -7.09 -1.83 -2.62
C ASN A 39 -6.53 -2.46 -1.33
N MET A 40 -5.32 -3.03 -1.42
CA MET A 40 -4.59 -3.59 -0.29
C MET A 40 -4.18 -2.51 0.70
N LEU A 41 -3.61 -1.41 0.21
CA LEU A 41 -3.19 -0.26 1.00
C LEU A 41 -4.36 0.33 1.80
N MET A 42 -5.49 0.63 1.15
CA MET A 42 -6.68 1.16 1.80
C MET A 42 -7.20 0.23 2.90
N ARG A 43 -7.15 -1.08 2.67
CA ARG A 43 -7.56 -2.07 3.69
C ARG A 43 -6.63 -2.02 4.90
N ILE A 44 -5.32 -2.10 4.69
CA ILE A 44 -4.36 -2.13 5.81
C ILE A 44 -4.38 -0.80 6.58
N ILE A 45 -4.47 0.35 5.90
CA ILE A 45 -4.61 1.65 6.57
C ILE A 45 -5.82 1.65 7.50
N LYS A 46 -6.96 1.11 7.04
CA LYS A 46 -8.18 1.01 7.86
C LYS A 46 -8.01 0.07 9.06
N GLU A 47 -7.40 -1.09 8.86
CA GLU A 47 -7.20 -2.10 9.90
C GLU A 47 -6.17 -1.66 10.95
N GLU A 48 -5.09 -1.03 10.51
CA GLU A 48 -3.95 -0.68 11.37
C GLU A 48 -3.98 0.75 11.89
N SER A 49 -4.70 1.67 11.23
CA SER A 49 -4.83 3.08 11.64
C SER A 49 -3.50 3.72 12.05
N PRO A 50 -2.50 3.79 11.14
CA PRO A 50 -1.18 4.29 11.49
C PRO A 50 -1.17 5.81 11.70
N ASP A 51 -0.29 6.30 12.58
CA ASP A 51 -0.02 7.73 12.77
C ASP A 51 0.95 8.27 11.70
N TYR A 52 1.81 7.40 11.17
CA TYR A 52 2.80 7.72 10.15
C TYR A 52 2.81 6.65 9.06
N ILE A 53 3.08 7.02 7.81
CA ILE A 53 3.10 6.09 6.69
C ILE A 53 4.12 6.50 5.63
N ALA A 54 4.84 5.52 5.09
CA ALA A 54 5.73 5.73 3.96
C ALA A 54 5.77 4.50 3.03
N VAL A 55 6.02 4.74 1.75
CA VAL A 55 6.27 3.69 0.75
C VAL A 55 7.69 3.78 0.23
N ALA A 56 8.47 2.70 0.29
CA ALA A 56 9.81 2.65 -0.30
C ALA A 56 9.76 2.05 -1.71
N PHE A 57 10.53 2.61 -2.64
CA PHE A 57 10.71 2.08 -3.99
C PHE A 57 12.19 1.91 -4.33
N ASP A 58 12.50 0.89 -5.12
CA ASP A 58 13.82 0.74 -5.74
C ASP A 58 14.02 1.75 -6.87
N ARG A 59 15.27 2.14 -7.08
CA ARG A 59 15.69 2.87 -8.29
C ARG A 59 16.36 1.94 -9.29
N LYS A 60 16.39 2.37 -10.57
CA LYS A 60 17.09 1.65 -11.65
C LYS A 60 18.61 1.66 -11.50
N ALA A 61 19.17 2.58 -10.70
CA ALA A 61 20.60 2.68 -10.52
C ALA A 61 21.16 1.45 -9.80
N PRO A 62 22.37 0.98 -10.17
CA PRO A 62 22.98 -0.16 -9.51
C PRO A 62 23.25 0.16 -8.03
N THR A 63 22.90 -0.79 -7.17
CA THR A 63 23.12 -0.69 -5.72
C THR A 63 24.55 -1.08 -5.35
N PHE A 64 24.92 -0.90 -4.08
CA PHE A 64 26.22 -1.37 -3.59
C PHE A 64 26.39 -2.89 -3.80
N ARG A 65 25.31 -3.68 -3.67
CA ARG A 65 25.32 -5.14 -3.91
C ARG A 65 25.77 -5.50 -5.33
N HIS A 66 25.25 -4.77 -6.33
CA HIS A 66 25.65 -4.97 -7.73
C HIS A 66 27.13 -4.62 -8.00
N LYS A 67 27.69 -3.68 -7.21
CA LYS A 67 29.12 -3.31 -7.31
C LYS A 67 30.03 -4.34 -6.63
N GLU A 68 29.55 -4.95 -5.55
CA GLU A 68 30.30 -5.96 -4.79
C GLU A 68 30.21 -7.36 -5.40
N TYR A 69 29.08 -7.70 -6.05
CA TYR A 69 28.86 -8.99 -6.69
C TYR A 69 28.10 -8.82 -8.02
N THR A 70 28.80 -9.04 -9.13
CA THR A 70 28.30 -8.76 -10.48
C THR A 70 27.09 -9.62 -10.86
N GLU A 71 27.03 -10.84 -10.36
CA GLU A 71 25.96 -11.79 -10.64
C GLU A 71 24.73 -11.59 -9.72
N TYR A 72 24.76 -10.61 -8.81
CA TYR A 72 23.61 -10.28 -7.96
C TYR A 72 22.38 -9.93 -8.80
N LYS A 73 21.26 -10.61 -8.52
CA LYS A 73 19.98 -10.48 -9.26
C LYS A 73 20.08 -10.69 -10.78
N ALA A 74 21.20 -11.21 -11.30
CA ALA A 74 21.41 -11.39 -12.75
C ALA A 74 20.42 -12.35 -13.41
N ASN A 75 19.88 -13.31 -12.65
CA ASN A 75 18.87 -14.25 -13.13
C ASN A 75 17.43 -13.72 -13.02
N ARG A 76 17.21 -12.52 -12.48
CA ARG A 76 15.86 -11.93 -12.42
C ARG A 76 15.40 -11.57 -13.82
N THR A 77 14.19 -12.03 -14.16
CA THR A 77 13.55 -11.60 -15.40
C THR A 77 13.30 -10.10 -15.35
N ARG A 78 13.45 -9.45 -16.50
CA ARG A 78 13.13 -8.03 -16.63
C ARG A 78 11.67 -7.81 -16.26
N THR A 79 11.42 -6.79 -15.43
CA THR A 79 10.06 -6.36 -15.08
C THR A 79 9.24 -6.14 -16.36
N PRO A 80 8.04 -6.75 -16.48
CA PRO A 80 7.18 -6.58 -17.65
C PRO A 80 6.88 -5.11 -17.92
N GLU A 81 6.81 -4.70 -19.19
CA GLU A 81 6.55 -3.30 -19.56
C GLU A 81 5.17 -2.84 -19.06
N GLU A 82 4.21 -3.76 -19.03
CA GLU A 82 2.87 -3.58 -18.49
C GLU A 82 2.86 -3.23 -17.00
N LEU A 83 3.90 -3.64 -16.26
CA LEU A 83 4.08 -3.32 -14.84
C LEU A 83 4.88 -2.03 -14.65
N ILE A 84 5.91 -1.79 -15.47
CA ILE A 84 6.76 -0.59 -15.36
C ILE A 84 5.91 0.69 -15.42
N GLY A 85 4.97 0.78 -16.36
CA GLY A 85 4.10 1.96 -16.51
C GLY A 85 3.16 2.20 -15.32
N GLN A 86 2.92 1.19 -14.47
CA GLN A 86 2.01 1.31 -13.33
C GLN A 86 2.66 1.94 -12.09
N PHE A 87 4.00 1.99 -12.01
CA PHE A 87 4.69 2.63 -10.87
C PHE A 87 4.44 4.13 -10.81
N ASP A 88 4.46 4.82 -11.97
CA ASP A 88 4.19 6.25 -12.03
C ASP A 88 2.73 6.58 -11.71
N LEU A 89 1.80 5.71 -12.11
CA LEU A 89 0.39 5.82 -11.71
C LEU A 89 0.23 5.66 -10.20
N LEU A 90 0.92 4.68 -9.60
CA LEU A 90 0.89 4.49 -8.16
C LEU A 90 1.43 5.72 -7.42
N LYS A 91 2.56 6.29 -7.85
CA LYS A 91 3.12 7.51 -7.23
C LYS A 91 2.16 8.69 -7.29
N GLN A 92 1.40 8.86 -8.38
CA GLN A 92 0.36 9.87 -8.48
C GLN A 92 -0.77 9.64 -7.47
N ILE A 93 -1.19 8.38 -7.28
CA ILE A 93 -2.20 8.02 -6.29
C ILE A 93 -1.68 8.25 -4.87
N LEU A 94 -0.44 7.84 -4.55
CA LEU A 94 0.16 8.06 -3.23
C LEU A 94 0.22 9.55 -2.89
N ASN A 95 0.59 10.40 -3.84
CA ASN A 95 0.53 11.86 -3.67
C ASN A 95 -0.89 12.35 -3.37
N ALA A 96 -1.91 11.86 -4.09
CA ALA A 96 -3.30 12.21 -3.82
C ALA A 96 -3.82 11.65 -2.48
N MET A 97 -3.23 10.56 -2.00
CA MET A 97 -3.48 10.00 -0.66
C MET A 97 -2.68 10.70 0.44
N ASN A 98 -1.87 11.72 0.12
CA ASN A 98 -0.94 12.38 1.05
C ASN A 98 0.03 11.40 1.74
N ILE A 99 0.43 10.34 1.01
CA ILE A 99 1.41 9.36 1.47
C ILE A 99 2.76 9.65 0.83
N ARG A 100 3.78 9.88 1.66
CA ARG A 100 5.15 10.06 1.18
C ARG A 100 5.70 8.73 0.66
N TYR A 101 6.47 8.81 -0.42
CA TYR A 101 7.30 7.71 -0.87
C TYR A 101 8.78 8.11 -0.91
N VAL A 102 9.65 7.13 -0.75
CA VAL A 102 11.10 7.30 -0.65
C VAL A 102 11.81 6.40 -1.65
N GLU A 103 12.88 6.91 -2.25
CA GLU A 103 13.72 6.20 -3.20
C GLU A 103 15.13 6.82 -3.16
N LYS A 104 16.18 6.00 -3.24
CA LYS A 104 17.56 6.49 -3.16
C LYS A 104 18.48 5.66 -4.04
N ASP A 105 19.31 6.33 -4.83
CA ASP A 105 20.32 5.64 -5.64
C ASP A 105 21.35 4.95 -4.75
N GLY A 106 21.80 3.78 -5.18
CA GLY A 106 22.81 2.98 -4.45
C GLY A 106 22.23 2.01 -3.42
N TYR A 107 20.94 2.10 -3.10
CA TYR A 107 20.27 1.30 -2.08
C TYR A 107 18.96 0.71 -2.61
N GLU A 108 18.50 -0.37 -1.99
CA GLU A 108 17.22 -1.01 -2.31
C GLU A 108 16.10 -0.51 -1.38
N ALA A 109 14.85 -0.75 -1.76
CA ALA A 109 13.70 -0.40 -0.94
C ALA A 109 13.82 -0.98 0.49
N ASP A 110 14.31 -2.21 0.61
CA ASP A 110 14.53 -2.88 1.89
C ASP A 110 15.50 -2.13 2.81
N ASP A 111 16.56 -1.52 2.26
CA ASP A 111 17.53 -0.73 3.02
C ASP A 111 16.89 0.58 3.53
N LEU A 112 15.99 1.18 2.75
CA LEU A 112 15.23 2.35 3.17
C LEU A 112 14.23 2.00 4.27
N LEU A 113 13.54 0.86 4.16
CA LEU A 113 12.65 0.34 5.21
C LEU A 113 13.43 -0.01 6.49
N GLY A 114 14.60 -0.62 6.35
CA GLY A 114 15.50 -0.94 7.46
C GLY A 114 15.99 0.29 8.21
N SER A 115 16.28 1.37 7.48
CA SER A 115 16.75 2.63 8.05
C SER A 115 15.63 3.45 8.68
N LEU A 116 14.46 3.52 8.03
CA LEU A 116 13.28 4.18 8.59
C LEU A 116 12.75 3.45 9.82
N SER A 117 12.76 2.10 9.83
CA SER A 117 12.35 1.32 11.00
C SER A 117 13.24 1.62 12.20
N LYS A 118 14.57 1.70 12.01
CA LYS A 118 15.51 2.08 13.06
C LYS A 118 15.24 3.49 13.60
N LYS A 119 15.08 4.49 12.72
CA LYS A 119 14.76 5.87 13.11
C LYS A 119 13.45 5.93 13.93
N ALA A 120 12.44 5.16 13.53
CA ALA A 120 11.18 5.06 14.25
C ALA A 120 11.32 4.39 15.63
N GLU A 121 12.11 3.33 15.75
CA GLU A 121 12.40 2.66 17.04
C GLU A 121 13.07 3.60 18.05
N GLU A 122 14.05 4.38 17.57
CA GLU A 122 14.78 5.41 18.33
C GLU A 122 13.84 6.53 18.78
N ALA A 123 12.87 6.90 17.95
CA ALA A 123 11.80 7.85 18.28
C ALA A 123 10.67 7.27 19.17
N GLY A 124 10.75 6.00 19.56
CA GLY A 124 9.76 5.38 20.43
C GLY A 124 8.47 4.93 19.73
N LEU A 125 8.47 4.81 18.40
CA LEU A 125 7.31 4.37 17.62
C LEU A 125 7.26 2.84 17.49
N LEU A 126 6.05 2.31 17.31
CA LEU A 126 5.84 0.94 16.82
C LEU A 126 5.90 0.94 15.30
N THR A 127 6.65 0.03 14.71
CA THR A 127 6.80 -0.09 13.26
C THR A 127 6.11 -1.34 12.75
N LEU A 128 5.29 -1.18 11.71
CA LEU A 128 4.75 -2.26 10.91
C LEU A 128 5.33 -2.17 9.49
N ILE A 129 6.15 -3.14 9.10
CA ILE A 129 6.65 -3.26 7.73
C ILE A 129 5.70 -4.15 6.94
N VAL A 130 5.23 -3.72 5.77
CA VAL A 130 4.35 -4.50 4.88
C VAL A 130 5.10 -4.82 3.60
N THR A 131 5.34 -6.10 3.33
CA THR A 131 6.08 -6.56 2.14
C THR A 131 5.68 -7.97 1.72
N GLY A 132 6.10 -8.41 0.54
CA GLY A 132 6.14 -9.82 0.15
C GLY A 132 7.50 -10.50 0.36
N ASP A 133 8.54 -9.73 0.72
CA ASP A 133 9.91 -10.22 0.87
C ASP A 133 10.21 -10.68 2.30
N LYS A 134 10.74 -11.90 2.41
CA LYS A 134 11.10 -12.51 3.70
C LYS A 134 12.40 -11.97 4.26
N ASP A 135 13.23 -11.29 3.47
CA ASP A 135 14.52 -10.78 3.94
C ASP A 135 14.33 -9.70 5.00
N THR A 136 13.22 -8.95 4.94
CA THR A 136 12.80 -7.99 5.96
C THR A 136 12.52 -8.61 7.32
N LEU A 137 12.36 -9.93 7.44
CA LEU A 137 12.19 -10.61 8.72
C LEU A 137 13.41 -10.41 9.64
N GLN A 138 14.58 -10.10 9.09
CA GLN A 138 15.76 -9.72 9.88
C GLN A 138 15.58 -8.43 10.69
N LEU A 139 14.58 -7.62 10.34
CA LEU A 139 14.29 -6.33 10.99
C LEU A 139 13.34 -6.46 12.18
N VAL A 140 12.74 -7.65 12.41
CA VAL A 140 11.81 -7.88 13.52
C VAL A 140 12.49 -7.62 14.86
N SER A 141 11.81 -6.90 15.74
CA SER A 141 12.30 -6.49 17.05
C SER A 141 11.13 -6.36 18.04
N PRO A 142 11.37 -5.99 19.32
CA PRO A 142 10.28 -5.68 20.23
C PRO A 142 9.36 -4.53 19.76
N LYS A 143 9.84 -3.65 18.86
CA LYS A 143 9.07 -2.52 18.31
C LYS A 143 8.74 -2.65 16.84
N VAL A 144 9.36 -3.59 16.12
CA VAL A 144 9.17 -3.79 14.67
C VAL A 144 8.50 -5.13 14.41
N ARG A 145 7.37 -5.10 13.71
CA ARG A 145 6.69 -6.29 13.19
C ARG A 145 6.67 -6.25 11.66
N VAL A 146 6.67 -7.42 11.04
CA VAL A 146 6.63 -7.56 9.57
C VAL A 146 5.35 -8.29 9.17
N MET A 147 4.57 -7.71 8.28
CA MET A 147 3.38 -8.30 7.68
C MET A 147 3.71 -8.77 6.27
N LEU A 148 3.79 -10.09 6.10
CA LEU A 148 4.10 -10.74 4.83
C LEU A 148 2.83 -11.06 4.04
N THR A 149 2.81 -10.74 2.75
CA THR A 149 1.79 -11.25 1.83
C THR A 149 2.04 -12.74 1.57
N ARG A 150 1.09 -13.62 1.89
CA ARG A 150 1.24 -15.08 1.75
C ARG A 150 0.77 -15.58 0.39
N ARG A 151 -0.47 -15.24 0.03
CA ARG A 151 -1.13 -15.62 -1.23
C ARG A 151 -1.84 -14.42 -1.81
N GLY A 152 -1.32 -13.92 -2.92
CA GLY A 152 -1.82 -12.74 -3.61
C GLY A 152 -1.89 -11.52 -2.69
N ILE A 153 -3.04 -10.84 -2.69
CA ILE A 153 -3.27 -9.57 -1.99
C ILE A 153 -4.17 -9.71 -0.74
N SER A 154 -4.70 -10.92 -0.45
CA SER A 154 -5.73 -11.12 0.57
C SER A 154 -5.25 -11.78 1.85
N GLU A 155 -4.33 -12.73 1.76
CA GLU A 155 -3.82 -13.46 2.94
C GLU A 155 -2.50 -12.83 3.40
N MET A 156 -2.51 -12.23 4.59
CA MET A 156 -1.33 -11.62 5.23
C MET A 156 -1.00 -12.36 6.52
N GLU A 157 0.29 -12.50 6.80
CA GLU A 157 0.79 -13.16 7.99
C GLU A 157 1.72 -12.18 8.74
N LEU A 158 1.39 -11.90 10.00
CA LEU A 158 2.19 -11.03 10.86
C LEU A 158 3.30 -11.82 11.55
N TYR A 159 4.50 -11.27 11.54
CA TYR A 159 5.70 -11.80 12.17
C TYR A 159 6.21 -10.82 13.23
N ASP A 160 6.27 -11.32 14.46
CA ASP A 160 6.98 -10.75 15.58
C ASP A 160 8.05 -11.76 16.07
N GLN A 161 8.73 -11.45 17.18
CA GLN A 161 9.79 -12.31 17.72
C GLN A 161 9.29 -13.71 18.09
N GLU A 162 8.07 -13.81 18.62
CA GLU A 162 7.46 -15.10 18.97
C GLU A 162 7.20 -15.93 17.72
N LYS A 163 6.59 -15.33 16.69
CA LYS A 163 6.31 -16.02 15.43
C LYS A 163 7.58 -16.42 14.70
N MET A 164 8.64 -15.61 14.79
CA MET A 164 9.96 -15.95 14.27
C MET A 164 10.53 -17.20 14.94
N MET A 165 10.45 -17.26 16.27
CA MET A 165 10.91 -18.43 17.02
C MET A 165 10.07 -19.67 16.74
N GLU A 166 8.73 -19.56 16.66
CA GLU A 166 7.83 -20.66 16.32
C GLU A 166 8.17 -21.25 14.94
N ARG A 167 8.38 -20.39 13.94
CA ARG A 167 8.52 -20.81 12.55
C ARG A 167 9.92 -21.24 12.16
N PHE A 168 10.92 -20.47 12.57
CA PHE A 168 12.31 -20.68 12.17
C PHE A 168 13.16 -21.24 13.31
N GLY A 169 12.80 -20.99 14.57
CA GLY A 169 13.58 -21.42 15.73
C GLY A 169 14.94 -20.72 15.80
N ILE A 170 15.05 -19.54 15.21
CA ILE A 170 16.22 -18.65 15.25
C ILE A 170 15.71 -17.22 15.51
N PRO A 171 16.54 -16.36 16.11
CA PRO A 171 16.16 -14.96 16.29
C PRO A 171 16.27 -14.19 14.96
N PRO A 172 15.59 -13.03 14.83
CA PRO A 172 15.60 -12.20 13.61
C PRO A 172 17.01 -11.88 13.09
N GLU A 173 17.94 -11.54 13.97
CA GLU A 173 19.32 -11.20 13.64
C GLU A 173 20.10 -12.34 12.97
N ALA A 174 19.63 -13.59 13.07
CA ALA A 174 20.25 -14.75 12.43
C ALA A 174 19.69 -15.06 11.03
N VAL A 175 18.71 -14.28 10.54
CA VAL A 175 18.18 -14.44 9.17
C VAL A 175 19.27 -14.24 8.10
N PRO A 176 20.15 -13.21 8.18
CA PRO A 176 21.27 -13.07 7.25
C PRO A 176 22.27 -14.23 7.33
N ASP A 177 22.55 -14.77 8.53
CA ASP A 177 23.39 -15.96 8.67
C ASP A 177 22.78 -17.17 7.96
N MET A 178 21.47 -17.36 8.10
CA MET A 178 20.74 -18.41 7.41
C MET A 178 20.88 -18.27 5.89
N LYS A 179 20.71 -17.05 5.36
CA LYS A 179 20.89 -16.73 3.94
C LYS A 179 22.32 -16.90 3.46
N GLY A 180 23.32 -16.55 4.26
CA GLY A 180 24.73 -16.81 3.95
C GLY A 180 25.01 -18.32 3.79
N LEU A 181 24.40 -19.14 4.63
CA LEU A 181 24.55 -20.59 4.58
C LEU A 181 23.81 -21.24 3.42
N MET A 182 22.53 -20.90 3.22
CA MET A 182 21.68 -21.58 2.23
C MET A 182 21.71 -20.93 0.84
N GLY A 183 22.22 -19.70 0.75
CA GLY A 183 22.13 -18.86 -0.44
C GLY A 183 20.72 -18.29 -0.66
N ASP A 184 20.56 -17.59 -1.77
CA ASP A 184 19.28 -17.12 -2.25
C ASP A 184 19.22 -17.21 -3.77
N SER A 185 18.44 -18.15 -4.30
CA SER A 185 18.30 -18.32 -5.75
C SER A 185 17.55 -17.18 -6.42
N SER A 186 16.65 -16.47 -5.71
CA SER A 186 15.89 -15.35 -6.26
C SER A 186 16.74 -14.11 -6.49
N ASP A 187 17.79 -13.96 -5.66
CA ASP A 187 18.79 -12.91 -5.75
C ASP A 187 20.12 -13.37 -6.34
N ASN A 188 20.18 -14.63 -6.78
CA ASN A 188 21.38 -15.28 -7.28
C ASN A 188 22.57 -15.22 -6.30
N ILE A 189 22.30 -15.18 -5.00
CA ILE A 189 23.29 -15.24 -3.93
C ILE A 189 23.68 -16.72 -3.72
N PRO A 190 24.96 -17.08 -3.82
CA PRO A 190 25.39 -18.46 -3.64
C PRO A 190 25.40 -18.85 -2.14
N GLY A 191 25.04 -20.09 -1.84
CA GLY A 191 25.14 -20.65 -0.49
C GLY A 191 26.29 -21.65 -0.36
N VAL A 192 26.45 -22.26 0.81
CA VAL A 192 27.35 -23.40 0.99
C VAL A 192 26.71 -24.64 0.32
N PRO A 193 27.38 -25.31 -0.63
CA PRO A 193 26.81 -26.46 -1.31
C PRO A 193 26.32 -27.53 -0.34
N GLY A 194 25.10 -28.04 -0.55
CA GLY A 194 24.49 -29.07 0.29
C GLY A 194 23.90 -28.56 1.61
N ILE A 195 23.94 -27.25 1.89
CA ILE A 195 23.23 -26.63 3.01
C ILE A 195 21.99 -25.92 2.47
N GLY A 196 20.81 -26.47 2.75
CA GLY A 196 19.53 -25.79 2.53
C GLY A 196 18.95 -25.22 3.83
N GLU A 197 17.78 -24.58 3.76
CA GLU A 197 17.10 -23.93 4.90
C GLU A 197 17.09 -24.80 6.18
N LYS A 198 16.64 -26.05 6.08
CA LYS A 198 16.57 -26.96 7.23
C LYS A 198 17.93 -27.20 7.91
N THR A 199 18.98 -27.36 7.11
CA THR A 199 20.34 -27.59 7.61
C THR A 199 20.91 -26.31 8.19
N ALA A 200 20.70 -25.17 7.53
CA ALA A 200 21.12 -23.85 8.03
C ALA A 200 20.48 -23.55 9.39
N LEU A 201 19.16 -23.71 9.52
CA LEU A 201 18.44 -23.52 10.79
C LEU A 201 18.96 -24.45 11.90
N LYS A 202 19.23 -25.72 11.59
CA LYS A 202 19.80 -26.65 12.57
C LYS A 202 21.17 -26.17 13.06
N LEU A 203 22.05 -25.76 12.15
CA LEU A 203 23.39 -25.29 12.49
C LEU A 203 23.34 -24.00 13.30
N LEU A 204 22.47 -23.05 12.95
CA LEU A 204 22.36 -21.79 13.69
C LEU A 204 21.76 -21.95 15.08
N ARG A 205 20.90 -22.96 15.31
CA ARG A 205 20.46 -23.29 16.67
C ARG A 205 21.58 -23.84 17.55
N GLU A 206 22.55 -24.53 16.94
CA GLU A 206 23.67 -25.16 17.65
C GLU A 206 24.83 -24.16 17.86
N TYR A 207 25.16 -23.37 16.84
CA TYR A 207 26.33 -22.50 16.83
C TYR A 207 25.99 -21.01 16.98
N GLY A 208 24.72 -20.61 16.91
CA GLY A 208 24.27 -19.22 17.03
C GLY A 208 24.51 -18.39 15.76
N THR A 209 25.76 -18.20 15.36
CA THR A 209 26.16 -17.35 14.21
C THR A 209 26.92 -18.14 13.15
N LEU A 210 26.95 -17.62 11.93
CA LEU A 210 27.78 -18.15 10.84
C LEU A 210 29.26 -18.14 11.22
N GLU A 211 29.75 -17.05 11.83
CA GLU A 211 31.16 -16.93 12.21
C GLU A 211 31.56 -18.00 13.24
N ASN A 212 30.75 -18.20 14.29
CA ASN A 212 31.02 -19.23 15.29
C ASN A 212 30.94 -20.65 14.70
N LEU A 213 30.01 -20.89 13.77
CA LEU A 213 29.95 -22.16 13.04
C LEU A 213 31.22 -22.41 12.22
N LEU A 214 31.74 -21.39 11.53
CA LEU A 214 32.95 -21.52 10.72
C LEU A 214 34.20 -21.74 11.56
N GLU A 215 34.32 -21.05 12.70
CA GLU A 215 35.41 -21.25 13.68
C GLU A 215 35.41 -22.68 14.25
N ASN A 216 34.23 -23.31 14.35
CA ASN A 216 34.08 -24.67 14.87
C ASN A 216 33.85 -25.72 13.77
N ALA A 217 34.03 -25.37 12.50
CA ALA A 217 33.74 -26.27 11.37
C ALA A 217 34.56 -27.58 11.44
N ASP A 218 35.72 -27.56 12.11
CA ASP A 218 36.57 -28.72 12.29
C ASP A 218 35.96 -29.86 13.10
N ALA A 219 35.00 -29.56 13.99
CA ALA A 219 34.28 -30.54 14.80
C ALA A 219 33.20 -31.30 14.01
N LEU A 220 32.81 -30.77 12.84
CA LEU A 220 31.82 -31.39 11.96
C LEU A 220 32.43 -32.56 11.17
N LYS A 221 31.59 -33.38 10.55
CA LYS A 221 32.01 -34.63 9.88
C LYS A 221 31.60 -34.66 8.41
N GLY A 222 32.43 -35.35 7.62
CA GLY A 222 32.18 -35.64 6.21
C GLY A 222 32.04 -34.38 5.34
N LYS A 223 31.22 -34.48 4.30
CA LYS A 223 31.05 -33.44 3.27
C LYS A 223 30.58 -32.09 3.81
N LEU A 224 29.88 -32.07 4.95
CA LEU A 224 29.46 -30.82 5.59
C LEU A 224 30.66 -30.00 6.08
N LYS A 225 31.63 -30.65 6.75
CA LYS A 225 32.88 -30.02 7.19
C LYS A 225 33.67 -29.51 5.99
N GLU A 226 33.88 -30.38 4.99
CA GLU A 226 34.63 -30.04 3.78
C GLU A 226 34.04 -28.81 3.08
N ASN A 227 32.71 -28.76 2.93
CA ASN A 227 32.04 -27.64 2.28
C ASN A 227 32.09 -26.35 3.12
N LEU A 228 31.94 -26.43 4.45
CA LEU A 228 32.04 -25.22 5.29
C LEU A 228 33.45 -24.63 5.28
N ILE A 229 34.48 -25.46 5.27
CA ILE A 229 35.88 -25.01 5.13
C ILE A 229 36.11 -24.41 3.74
N ALA A 230 35.65 -25.08 2.68
CA ALA A 230 35.90 -24.64 1.30
C ALA A 230 35.10 -23.40 0.90
N TYR A 231 33.86 -23.24 1.39
CA TYR A 231 32.92 -22.18 0.99
C TYR A 231 32.59 -21.20 2.13
N GLY A 232 33.34 -21.21 3.23
CA GLY A 232 33.09 -20.35 4.39
C GLY A 232 33.16 -18.86 4.07
N GLU A 233 34.16 -18.41 3.31
CA GLU A 233 34.26 -17.01 2.86
C GLU A 233 33.14 -16.62 1.90
N GLN A 234 32.69 -17.56 1.04
CA GLN A 234 31.52 -17.34 0.20
C GLN A 234 30.27 -17.13 1.06
N ALA A 235 30.07 -17.95 2.10
CA ALA A 235 28.95 -17.79 3.01
C ALA A 235 28.96 -16.44 3.73
N LYS A 236 30.14 -15.96 4.16
CA LYS A 236 30.28 -14.62 4.77
C LYS A 236 29.93 -13.51 3.80
N ASN A 237 30.42 -13.58 2.56
CA ASN A 237 30.08 -12.61 1.52
C ASN A 237 28.57 -12.64 1.19
N SER A 238 27.99 -13.83 1.10
CA SER A 238 26.55 -14.00 0.89
C SER A 238 25.70 -13.46 2.05
N LYS A 239 26.14 -13.67 3.30
CA LYS A 239 25.53 -13.03 4.48
C LYS A 239 25.57 -11.51 4.36
N LYS A 240 26.71 -10.93 3.97
CA LYS A 240 26.85 -9.47 3.77
C LYS A 240 25.89 -8.97 2.70
N LEU A 241 25.79 -9.64 1.55
CA LEU A 241 24.85 -9.29 0.48
C LEU A 241 23.39 -9.38 0.94
N ALA A 242 23.02 -10.39 1.73
CA ALA A 242 21.65 -10.56 2.25
C ALA A 242 21.30 -9.65 3.45
N THR A 243 22.28 -8.95 4.02
CA THR A 243 22.06 -8.08 5.18
C THR A 243 21.45 -6.75 4.71
N ILE A 244 20.34 -6.35 5.31
CA ILE A 244 19.69 -5.05 5.07
C ILE A 244 20.48 -3.96 5.79
N VAL A 245 20.79 -2.89 5.07
CA VAL A 245 21.45 -1.71 5.60
C VAL A 245 20.44 -0.86 6.37
N ARG A 246 20.77 -0.45 7.60
CA ARG A 246 19.85 0.27 8.52
C ARG A 246 20.29 1.69 8.87
N ASP A 247 21.30 2.21 8.20
CA ASP A 247 21.91 3.53 8.43
C ASP A 247 21.95 4.38 7.14
N VAL A 248 21.02 4.13 6.22
CA VAL A 248 20.85 4.94 5.01
C VAL A 248 20.27 6.31 5.39
N GLU A 249 20.95 7.38 4.98
CA GLU A 249 20.42 8.74 5.09
C GLU A 249 19.29 8.95 4.08
N VAL A 250 18.04 8.71 4.48
CA VAL A 250 16.87 8.80 3.59
C VAL A 250 16.52 10.25 3.21
N GLY A 251 16.99 11.23 3.99
CA GLY A 251 16.76 12.66 3.73
C GLY A 251 15.34 13.14 4.01
N ILE A 252 14.59 12.42 4.85
CA ILE A 252 13.22 12.75 5.26
C ILE A 252 13.09 12.59 6.78
N ASP A 253 12.36 13.50 7.40
CA ASP A 253 12.04 13.44 8.82
C ASP A 253 10.75 12.68 9.12
N LEU A 254 10.67 12.07 10.31
CA LEU A 254 9.54 11.21 10.66
C LEU A 254 8.23 12.02 10.69
N GLU A 255 8.31 13.31 11.07
CA GLU A 255 7.20 14.25 11.10
C GLU A 255 6.59 14.45 9.71
N GLU A 256 7.40 14.41 8.65
CA GLU A 256 6.91 14.50 7.26
C GLU A 256 6.16 13.25 6.80
N LEU A 257 6.29 12.15 7.55
CA LEU A 257 5.58 10.89 7.27
C LEU A 257 4.23 10.83 7.99
N ALA A 258 3.83 11.87 8.72
CA ALA A 258 2.56 11.89 9.45
C ALA A 258 1.40 11.62 8.48
N PHE A 259 0.57 10.64 8.82
CA PHE A 259 -0.60 10.30 8.01
C PHE A 259 -1.63 11.44 8.11
N SER A 260 -2.13 11.86 6.96
CA SER A 260 -3.14 12.91 6.85
C SER A 260 -4.23 12.49 5.85
N GLU A 261 -5.38 13.14 5.96
CA GLU A 261 -6.52 12.84 5.10
C GLU A 261 -6.15 13.00 3.61
N PRO A 262 -6.51 12.03 2.74
CA PRO A 262 -6.35 12.15 1.29
C PRO A 262 -6.99 13.41 0.71
N ASN A 263 -6.43 13.89 -0.42
CA ASN A 263 -7.16 14.79 -1.30
C ASN A 263 -8.22 13.98 -2.08
N TYR A 264 -9.40 13.85 -1.49
CA TYR A 264 -10.50 13.05 -2.04
C TYR A 264 -10.96 13.52 -3.42
N GLU A 265 -10.90 14.82 -3.73
CA GLU A 265 -11.26 15.34 -5.05
C GLU A 265 -10.27 14.87 -6.12
N GLN A 266 -8.97 15.02 -5.85
CA GLN A 266 -7.90 14.56 -6.74
C GLN A 266 -7.92 13.04 -6.89
N LEU A 267 -8.09 12.31 -5.79
CA LEU A 267 -8.15 10.86 -5.77
C LEU A 267 -9.35 10.34 -6.58
N ALA A 268 -10.52 10.96 -6.42
CA ALA A 268 -11.72 10.64 -7.21
C ALA A 268 -11.51 10.88 -8.70
N ARG A 269 -10.82 11.96 -9.09
CA ARG A 269 -10.46 12.22 -10.49
C ARG A 269 -9.57 11.11 -11.06
N ILE A 270 -8.50 10.76 -10.36
CA ILE A 270 -7.57 9.69 -10.78
C ILE A 270 -8.32 8.36 -10.90
N PHE A 271 -9.15 8.00 -9.93
CA PHE A 271 -9.92 6.75 -9.98
C PHE A 271 -10.90 6.70 -11.15
N ARG A 272 -11.53 7.83 -11.53
CA ARG A 272 -12.37 7.88 -12.75
C ARG A 272 -11.55 7.69 -14.01
N GLU A 273 -10.40 8.35 -14.12
CA GLU A 273 -9.50 8.22 -15.27
C GLU A 273 -8.97 6.80 -15.45
N LEU A 274 -8.72 6.10 -14.34
CA LEU A 274 -8.28 4.71 -14.31
C LEU A 274 -9.43 3.69 -14.30
N GLU A 275 -10.68 4.15 -14.37
CA GLU A 275 -11.91 3.32 -14.37
C GLU A 275 -12.05 2.43 -13.11
N PHE A 276 -11.53 2.88 -11.97
CA PHE A 276 -11.60 2.21 -10.66
C PHE A 276 -12.91 2.49 -9.93
N TYR A 277 -14.04 2.17 -10.56
CA TYR A 277 -15.37 2.48 -10.02
C TYR A 277 -15.63 1.90 -8.63
N SER A 278 -15.17 0.66 -8.37
CA SER A 278 -15.29 0.02 -7.05
C SER A 278 -14.46 0.68 -5.95
N LEU A 279 -13.35 1.35 -6.28
CA LEU A 279 -12.55 2.12 -5.33
C LEU A 279 -13.12 3.53 -5.16
N LEU A 280 -13.69 4.10 -6.22
CA LEU A 280 -14.40 5.38 -6.18
C LEU A 280 -15.59 5.33 -5.21
N GLU A 281 -16.36 4.24 -5.21
CA GLU A 281 -17.48 4.03 -4.28
C GLU A 281 -17.06 3.95 -2.81
N LYS A 282 -15.79 3.63 -2.53
CA LYS A 282 -15.24 3.57 -1.16
C LYS A 282 -14.76 4.91 -0.64
N LEU A 283 -14.60 5.91 -1.52
CA LEU A 283 -14.22 7.25 -1.07
C LEU A 283 -15.39 7.84 -0.26
N PRO A 284 -15.09 8.61 0.80
CA PRO A 284 -16.13 9.38 1.47
C PRO A 284 -16.79 10.25 0.41
N ARG A 285 -18.12 10.20 0.37
CA ARG A 285 -18.86 11.18 -0.42
C ARG A 285 -18.50 12.55 0.16
N PRO A 286 -18.32 13.59 -0.69
CA PRO A 286 -18.37 14.96 -0.19
C PRO A 286 -19.56 15.04 0.75
N GLN A 287 -19.36 15.52 1.98
CA GLN A 287 -20.41 15.57 3.01
C GLN A 287 -21.74 15.85 2.32
N GLU A 288 -22.64 14.86 2.37
CA GLU A 288 -24.05 15.12 2.09
C GLU A 288 -24.37 16.27 3.06
N ILE A 289 -24.56 17.46 2.50
CA ILE A 289 -25.21 18.56 3.20
C ILE A 289 -26.44 17.89 3.78
N SER A 290 -26.52 17.82 5.11
CA SER A 290 -27.50 17.02 5.86
C SER A 290 -28.81 16.98 5.11
N GLU A 291 -29.32 15.79 4.77
CA GLU A 291 -30.65 15.66 4.18
C GLU A 291 -31.60 16.53 5.01
N PRO A 292 -32.23 17.58 4.44
CA PRO A 292 -33.26 18.30 5.16
C PRO A 292 -34.37 17.28 5.39
N GLU A 293 -34.59 16.88 6.64
CA GLU A 293 -35.51 15.79 7.00
C GLU A 293 -36.96 16.03 6.50
N LYS A 294 -37.29 17.26 6.08
CA LYS A 294 -38.50 17.66 5.33
C LYS A 294 -38.18 18.90 4.48
N PRO A 295 -38.85 19.10 3.32
CA PRO A 295 -38.74 20.37 2.61
C PRO A 295 -39.18 21.51 3.53
N SER A 296 -38.38 22.58 3.60
CA SER A 296 -38.71 23.80 4.33
C SER A 296 -40.03 24.40 3.83
N ILE A 297 -40.30 24.26 2.53
CA ILE A 297 -41.48 24.83 1.86
C ILE A 297 -42.10 23.81 0.89
N TRP A 298 -43.39 23.54 1.07
CA TRP A 298 -44.23 22.83 0.10
C TRP A 298 -44.84 23.84 -0.87
N VAL A 299 -44.46 23.73 -2.14
CA VAL A 299 -44.82 24.69 -3.19
C VAL A 299 -46.11 24.26 -3.89
N SER A 300 -47.16 25.04 -3.73
CA SER A 300 -48.44 24.93 -4.42
C SER A 300 -48.67 26.04 -5.47
N ASP A 301 -47.96 27.16 -5.36
CA ASP A 301 -48.03 28.28 -6.31
C ASP A 301 -46.69 28.98 -6.52
N ALA A 302 -46.61 29.78 -7.58
CA ALA A 302 -45.37 30.41 -8.03
C ALA A 302 -44.82 31.49 -7.07
N GLY A 303 -45.68 32.13 -6.26
CA GLY A 303 -45.22 33.14 -5.29
C GLY A 303 -44.35 32.53 -4.20
N GLN A 304 -44.54 31.24 -3.90
CA GLN A 304 -43.73 30.52 -2.93
C GLN A 304 -42.31 30.20 -3.42
N LEU A 305 -42.00 30.44 -4.70
CA LEU A 305 -40.64 30.31 -5.28
C LEU A 305 -39.84 31.62 -5.27
N GLU A 306 -40.42 32.75 -4.86
CA GLU A 306 -39.72 34.05 -4.89
C GLU A 306 -38.43 34.05 -4.05
N GLY A 307 -38.47 33.40 -2.87
CA GLY A 307 -37.30 33.23 -2.01
C GLY A 307 -36.19 32.42 -2.69
N LEU A 308 -36.55 31.31 -3.34
CA LEU A 308 -35.62 30.49 -4.10
C LEU A 308 -34.99 31.31 -5.23
N LEU A 309 -35.78 32.06 -5.99
CA LEU A 309 -35.28 32.88 -7.10
C LEU A 309 -34.31 33.97 -6.63
N ALA A 310 -34.53 34.55 -5.45
CA ALA A 310 -33.60 35.49 -4.84
C ALA A 310 -32.29 34.79 -4.43
N GLU A 311 -32.37 33.62 -3.78
CA GLU A 311 -31.19 32.85 -3.39
C GLU A 311 -30.37 32.39 -4.61
N VAL A 312 -31.03 31.93 -5.68
CA VAL A 312 -30.34 31.53 -6.93
C VAL A 312 -29.59 32.73 -7.54
N LYS A 313 -30.18 33.93 -7.51
CA LYS A 313 -29.51 35.16 -8.01
C LYS A 313 -28.28 35.51 -7.18
N GLU A 314 -28.34 35.33 -5.87
CA GLU A 314 -27.23 35.61 -4.96
C GLU A 314 -26.11 34.56 -5.07
N LYS A 315 -26.46 33.28 -4.90
CA LYS A 315 -25.51 32.16 -4.84
C LYS A 315 -25.02 31.72 -6.22
N LYS A 316 -25.74 32.11 -7.29
CA LYS A 316 -25.48 31.70 -8.68
C LYS A 316 -25.42 30.18 -8.86
N ALA A 317 -26.18 29.46 -8.04
CA ALA A 317 -26.27 28.00 -8.02
C ALA A 317 -27.71 27.56 -7.73
N LEU A 318 -28.10 26.43 -8.29
CA LEU A 318 -29.38 25.77 -8.04
C LEU A 318 -29.15 24.26 -8.03
N GLY A 319 -29.42 23.64 -6.89
CA GLY A 319 -29.56 22.20 -6.75
C GLY A 319 -30.97 21.77 -7.12
N ILE A 320 -31.08 20.70 -7.91
CA ILE A 320 -32.35 20.11 -8.33
C ILE A 320 -32.29 18.61 -8.04
N VAL A 321 -33.33 18.12 -7.36
CA VAL A 321 -33.54 16.69 -7.12
C VAL A 321 -34.89 16.31 -7.71
N LEU A 322 -34.91 15.24 -8.49
CA LEU A 322 -36.16 14.67 -9.01
C LEU A 322 -36.62 13.58 -8.05
N GLU A 323 -37.80 13.75 -7.46
CA GLU A 323 -38.42 12.68 -6.70
C GLU A 323 -39.20 11.79 -7.67
N THR A 324 -38.86 10.50 -7.67
CA THR A 324 -39.44 9.53 -8.58
C THR A 324 -39.88 8.27 -7.86
N GLU A 325 -40.94 7.65 -8.34
CA GLU A 325 -41.42 6.34 -7.90
C GLU A 325 -41.27 5.33 -9.03
N GLY A 326 -40.76 4.14 -8.72
CA GLY A 326 -40.56 3.06 -9.70
C GLY A 326 -39.24 2.31 -9.49
N LYS A 327 -39.15 1.07 -9.98
CA LYS A 327 -37.96 0.20 -9.83
C LYS A 327 -37.17 -0.01 -11.12
N SER A 328 -37.62 0.55 -12.25
CA SER A 328 -36.97 0.39 -13.55
C SER A 328 -37.01 1.69 -14.35
N PRO A 329 -36.02 1.98 -15.22
CA PRO A 329 -35.97 3.22 -16.00
C PRO A 329 -37.22 3.50 -16.85
N LEU A 330 -37.88 2.45 -17.34
CA LEU A 330 -39.12 2.55 -18.12
C LEU A 330 -40.39 2.70 -17.26
N GLY A 331 -40.28 2.45 -15.96
CA GLY A 331 -41.36 2.57 -14.98
C GLY A 331 -41.17 3.70 -13.97
N LEU A 332 -40.19 4.59 -14.19
CA LEU A 332 -39.97 5.76 -13.35
C LEU A 332 -41.06 6.81 -13.60
N ARG A 333 -41.80 7.15 -12.56
CA ARG A 333 -42.78 8.23 -12.55
C ARG A 333 -42.25 9.37 -11.67
N LEU A 334 -42.28 10.59 -12.18
CA LEU A 334 -41.97 11.78 -11.39
C LEU A 334 -43.10 12.06 -10.38
N THR A 335 -42.78 12.13 -9.10
CA THR A 335 -43.72 12.48 -8.01
C THR A 335 -43.56 13.93 -7.57
N GLY A 336 -42.40 14.54 -7.81
CA GLY A 336 -42.17 15.97 -7.61
C GLY A 336 -40.73 16.40 -7.85
N ILE A 337 -40.44 17.66 -7.56
CA ILE A 337 -39.12 18.28 -7.75
C ILE A 337 -38.70 18.97 -6.46
N GLY A 338 -37.54 18.60 -5.93
CA GLY A 338 -36.85 19.30 -4.86
C GLY A 338 -35.89 20.36 -5.42
N LEU A 339 -35.90 21.56 -4.85
CA LEU A 339 -35.08 22.69 -5.25
C LEU A 339 -34.41 23.32 -4.02
N SER A 340 -33.14 23.72 -4.15
CA SER A 340 -32.44 24.52 -3.14
C SER A 340 -31.28 25.29 -3.79
N ALA A 341 -31.01 26.50 -3.34
CA ALA A 341 -29.88 27.31 -3.83
C ALA A 341 -28.72 27.40 -2.81
N SER A 342 -29.01 27.17 -1.53
CA SER A 342 -28.10 27.43 -0.40
C SER A 342 -27.89 26.22 0.51
N GLY A 343 -28.79 25.22 0.49
CA GLY A 343 -28.86 24.16 1.49
C GLY A 343 -29.61 24.56 2.77
N ASP A 344 -29.83 25.86 3.01
CA ASP A 344 -30.53 26.38 4.18
C ASP A 344 -32.06 26.24 4.04
N ASN A 345 -32.56 26.52 2.84
CA ASN A 345 -33.97 26.34 2.48
C ASN A 345 -34.12 25.27 1.39
N SER A 346 -35.11 24.41 1.55
CA SER A 346 -35.50 23.41 0.56
C SER A 346 -36.96 23.58 0.16
N TYR A 347 -37.21 23.53 -1.14
CA TYR A 347 -38.52 23.72 -1.75
C TYR A 347 -38.90 22.42 -2.42
N PHE A 348 -40.11 21.92 -2.17
CA PHE A 348 -40.62 20.75 -2.88
C PHE A 348 -41.88 21.10 -3.66
N VAL A 349 -41.86 20.86 -4.97
CA VAL A 349 -42.97 21.08 -5.89
C VAL A 349 -43.58 19.73 -6.25
N PRO A 350 -44.76 19.37 -5.71
CA PRO A 350 -45.41 18.11 -6.05
C PRO A 350 -45.84 18.05 -7.52
N GLU A 351 -45.87 16.87 -8.12
CA GLU A 351 -46.36 16.63 -9.50
C GLU A 351 -47.74 17.27 -9.72
N LYS A 352 -48.63 17.18 -8.72
CA LYS A 352 -49.97 17.75 -8.78
C LYS A 352 -49.93 19.28 -8.94
N ALA A 353 -49.11 19.98 -8.17
CA ALA A 353 -48.97 21.43 -8.25
C ALA A 353 -48.40 21.87 -9.61
N LEU A 354 -47.42 21.13 -10.14
CA LEU A 354 -46.87 21.35 -11.49
C LEU A 354 -47.94 21.18 -12.58
N ARG A 355 -48.90 20.26 -12.41
CA ARG A 355 -49.97 20.04 -13.39
C ARG A 355 -51.03 21.13 -13.34
N GLU A 356 -51.38 21.58 -12.13
CA GLU A 356 -52.52 22.47 -11.88
C GLU A 356 -52.19 23.96 -11.99
N ASN A 357 -50.93 24.36 -11.85
CA ASN A 357 -50.51 25.76 -11.86
C ASN A 357 -49.58 26.08 -13.04
N SER A 358 -50.08 26.80 -14.04
CA SER A 358 -49.28 27.23 -15.20
C SER A 358 -48.16 28.20 -14.82
N GLY A 359 -48.35 29.00 -13.76
CA GLY A 359 -47.35 29.95 -13.26
C GLY A 359 -46.10 29.26 -12.69
N LEU A 360 -46.25 28.07 -12.11
CA LEU A 360 -45.12 27.25 -11.64
C LEU A 360 -44.26 26.67 -12.76
N LYS A 361 -44.82 26.49 -13.96
CA LYS A 361 -44.04 26.03 -15.12
C LYS A 361 -43.22 27.15 -15.77
N SER A 362 -43.65 28.39 -15.58
CA SER A 362 -43.05 29.58 -16.19
C SER A 362 -41.99 30.24 -15.30
N ALA A 363 -42.10 30.07 -13.99
CA ALA A 363 -41.11 30.46 -13.00
C ALA A 363 -39.92 29.48 -13.00
#